data_AF-A0A662Q0F9-F1
#
_entry.id   AF-A0A662Q0F9-F1
#
_cell.length_a   1.000
_cell.length_b   1.000
_cell.length_c   1.000
_cell.angle_alpha   90.00
_cell.angle_beta   90.00
_cell.angle_gamma   90.00
#
_symmetry.space_group_name_H-M   'P 1'
#
loop_
_entity.id
_entity.type
_entity.pdbx_description
1 polymer ?
#
loop_
_entity_poly.entity_id
_entity_poly.type
_entity_poly.pdbx_seq_one_letter_code
_entity_poly.pdbx_strand_id
1 'polypeptide(L)'
;MKRELIVVALGGNALLRRGQKGTFEEQYRNVKETAKFLADLIQRGYRLTITHGNGPQVGATLLRHDAGERLYQVPAFPMDVCGAETQGFIGYMIQQALRDELRRRGIDRDVVTIVTRVVVDKDDPAFQNPTKPVGPFYTREQMEELKKIHPEYVFREDKARGGWRRVVPSPDPRYIAESNAIKILAENGVIVIASGGGGIPIVEEDDEMRGVEAVIDKDLAGERLATFLRADKFVILTDIDGV
;
A
#
# COMPACT_ATOMS: atom_id res chain seq x y z
N MET A 1 17.87 -24.52 -14.35
CA MET A 1 18.32 -23.57 -13.30
C MET A 1 17.10 -23.00 -12.60
N LYS A 2 17.16 -22.80 -11.29
CA LYS A 2 16.09 -22.15 -10.52
C LYS A 2 15.99 -20.69 -10.98
N ARG A 3 14.80 -20.23 -11.38
CA ARG A 3 14.57 -18.84 -11.78
C ARG A 3 14.60 -17.95 -10.53
N GLU A 4 15.46 -16.93 -10.53
CA GLU A 4 15.58 -15.97 -9.41
C GLU A 4 14.23 -15.29 -9.13
N LEU A 5 13.90 -15.16 -7.85
CA LEU A 5 12.74 -14.41 -7.34
C LEU A 5 13.18 -13.00 -6.94
N ILE A 6 12.51 -12.02 -7.53
CA ILE A 6 12.67 -10.61 -7.17
C ILE A 6 11.37 -10.14 -6.51
N VAL A 7 11.49 -9.53 -5.33
CA VAL A 7 10.41 -8.72 -4.76
C VAL A 7 10.63 -7.27 -5.18
N VAL A 8 9.65 -6.69 -5.87
CA VAL A 8 9.71 -5.31 -6.37
C VAL A 8 8.72 -4.45 -5.60
N ALA A 9 9.22 -3.46 -4.86
CA ALA A 9 8.41 -2.46 -4.17
C ALA A 9 8.20 -1.22 -5.04
N LEU A 10 6.97 -1.00 -5.48
CA LEU A 10 6.61 0.15 -6.30
C LEU A 10 6.47 1.43 -5.46
N GLY A 11 7.20 2.46 -5.89
CA GLY A 11 7.11 3.84 -5.40
C GLY A 11 5.75 4.48 -5.64
N GLY A 12 5.47 5.58 -4.92
CA GLY A 12 4.29 6.41 -5.19
C GLY A 12 4.26 6.89 -6.64
N ASN A 13 5.43 7.20 -7.23
CA ASN A 13 5.58 7.66 -8.61
C ASN A 13 5.22 6.62 -9.68
N ALA A 14 5.23 5.33 -9.34
CA ALA A 14 4.73 4.28 -10.24
C ALA A 14 3.20 4.39 -10.44
N LEU A 15 2.50 4.97 -9.47
CA LEU A 15 1.05 5.16 -9.48
C LEU A 15 0.69 6.61 -9.80
N LEU A 16 1.28 7.58 -9.10
CA LEU A 16 0.94 9.00 -9.21
C LEU A 16 2.21 9.86 -9.20
N ARG A 17 2.43 10.61 -10.28
CA ARG A 17 3.59 11.50 -10.44
C ARG A 17 3.29 12.88 -9.88
N ARG A 18 4.36 13.60 -9.49
CA ARG A 18 4.25 14.99 -8.99
C ARG A 18 3.54 15.88 -10.02
N GLY A 19 2.54 16.63 -9.56
CA GLY A 19 1.75 17.55 -10.38
C GLY A 19 0.50 16.95 -11.05
N GLN A 20 0.29 15.62 -10.97
CA GLN A 20 -0.95 15.00 -11.43
C GLN A 20 -2.09 15.19 -10.43
N LYS A 21 -3.32 15.19 -10.93
CA LYS A 21 -4.53 15.38 -10.09
C LYS A 21 -4.92 14.11 -9.34
N GLY A 22 -4.46 12.95 -9.79
CA GLY A 22 -4.81 11.66 -9.19
C GLY A 22 -6.04 11.02 -9.81
N THR A 23 -6.39 11.35 -11.06
CA THR A 23 -7.50 10.66 -11.74
C THR A 23 -7.16 9.18 -11.96
N PHE A 24 -8.19 8.36 -12.14
CA PHE A 24 -7.99 6.95 -12.46
C PHE A 24 -7.17 6.78 -13.75
N GLU A 25 -7.46 7.57 -14.78
CA GLU A 25 -6.79 7.50 -16.08
C GLU A 25 -5.31 7.90 -16.01
N GLU A 26 -4.97 8.89 -15.18
CA GLU A 26 -3.59 9.27 -14.92
C GLU A 26 -2.85 8.12 -14.24
N GLN A 27 -3.43 7.58 -13.17
CA GLN A 27 -2.82 6.49 -12.40
C GLN A 27 -2.66 5.22 -13.24
N TYR A 28 -3.70 4.84 -13.98
CA TYR A 28 -3.69 3.66 -14.83
C TYR A 28 -2.70 3.81 -15.98
N ARG A 29 -2.48 5.02 -16.52
CA ARG A 29 -1.44 5.28 -17.52
C ARG A 29 -0.04 5.09 -16.95
N ASN A 30 0.23 5.59 -15.75
CA ASN A 30 1.52 5.41 -15.09
C ASN A 30 1.80 3.93 -14.80
N VAL A 31 0.77 3.19 -14.35
CA VAL A 31 0.85 1.75 -14.11
C VAL A 31 1.14 0.99 -15.40
N LYS A 32 0.52 1.36 -16.53
CA LYS A 32 0.82 0.76 -17.85
C LYS A 32 2.26 0.96 -18.29
N GLU A 33 2.85 2.12 -18.04
CA GLU A 33 4.28 2.35 -18.31
C GLU A 33 5.15 1.49 -17.39
N THR A 34 4.81 1.44 -16.10
CA THR A 34 5.52 0.58 -15.12
C THR A 34 5.46 -0.90 -15.50
N ALA A 35 4.31 -1.37 -15.99
CA ALA A 35 4.08 -2.75 -16.39
C ALA A 35 5.04 -3.21 -17.51
N LYS A 36 5.48 -2.31 -18.41
CA LYS A 36 6.47 -2.64 -19.44
C LYS A 36 7.80 -3.07 -18.84
N PHE A 37 8.30 -2.32 -17.86
CA PHE A 37 9.55 -2.64 -17.18
C PHE A 37 9.46 -3.93 -16.36
N LEU A 38 8.32 -4.17 -15.70
CA LEU A 38 8.07 -5.44 -15.01
C LEU A 38 8.02 -6.62 -15.98
N ALA A 39 7.38 -6.44 -17.14
CA ALA A 39 7.35 -7.44 -18.19
C ALA A 39 8.75 -7.72 -18.79
N ASP A 40 9.64 -6.72 -18.87
CA ASP A 40 11.04 -6.92 -19.29
C ASP A 40 11.77 -7.88 -18.35
N LEU A 41 11.59 -7.74 -17.02
CA LEU A 41 12.16 -8.66 -16.04
C LEU A 41 11.58 -10.07 -16.20
N ILE A 42 10.27 -10.18 -16.38
CA ILE A 42 9.61 -11.48 -16.57
C ILE A 42 10.13 -12.17 -17.84
N GLN A 43 10.31 -11.43 -18.93
CA GLN A 43 10.82 -11.92 -20.21
C GLN A 43 12.28 -12.39 -20.11
N ARG A 44 13.09 -11.77 -19.24
CA ARG A 44 14.45 -12.23 -18.90
C ARG A 44 14.47 -13.49 -18.02
N GLY A 45 13.31 -14.00 -17.61
CA GLY A 45 13.17 -15.25 -16.87
C GLY A 45 13.05 -15.07 -15.35
N TYR A 46 12.97 -13.85 -14.83
CA TYR A 46 12.78 -13.62 -13.40
C TYR A 46 11.36 -14.00 -12.95
N ARG A 47 11.23 -14.47 -11.71
CA ARG A 47 9.94 -14.55 -10.99
C ARG A 47 9.76 -13.27 -10.21
N LEU A 48 8.55 -12.72 -10.21
CA LEU A 48 8.26 -11.47 -9.54
C LEU A 48 7.19 -11.66 -8.46
N THR A 49 7.41 -11.01 -7.32
CA THR A 49 6.35 -10.62 -6.39
C THR A 49 6.42 -9.10 -6.27
N ILE A 50 5.27 -8.44 -6.30
CA ILE A 50 5.16 -6.99 -6.40
C ILE A 50 4.49 -6.49 -5.12
N THR A 51 5.09 -5.48 -4.49
CA THR A 51 4.43 -4.67 -3.46
C THR A 51 4.28 -3.24 -3.98
N HIS A 52 3.45 -2.43 -3.33
CA HIS A 52 3.27 -1.05 -3.73
C HIS A 52 2.95 -0.16 -2.54
N GLY A 53 3.24 1.14 -2.64
CA GLY A 53 2.68 2.13 -1.72
C GLY A 53 1.22 2.46 -2.03
N ASN A 54 0.55 3.15 -1.11
CA ASN A 54 -0.81 3.64 -1.30
C ASN A 54 -1.04 5.06 -0.74
N GLY A 55 0.01 5.79 -0.34
CA GLY A 55 -0.13 7.05 0.42
C GLY A 55 -1.12 8.06 -0.20
N PRO A 56 -0.93 8.49 -1.46
CA PRO A 56 -1.90 9.37 -2.13
C PRO A 56 -3.30 8.75 -2.25
N GLN A 57 -3.36 7.44 -2.50
CA GLN A 57 -4.58 6.68 -2.74
C GLN A 57 -5.44 6.54 -1.48
N VAL A 58 -4.85 6.11 -0.37
CA VAL A 58 -5.53 5.98 0.93
C VAL A 58 -5.94 7.34 1.46
N GLY A 59 -5.13 8.38 1.24
CA GLY A 59 -5.51 9.76 1.56
C GLY A 59 -6.74 10.23 0.79
N ALA A 60 -6.83 9.94 -0.51
CA ALA A 60 -7.99 10.26 -1.32
C ALA A 60 -9.23 9.43 -0.93
N THR A 61 -9.04 8.15 -0.56
CA THR A 61 -10.13 7.29 -0.07
C THR A 61 -10.70 7.79 1.25
N LEU A 62 -9.85 8.13 2.22
CA LEU A 62 -10.29 8.74 3.49
C LEU A 62 -11.10 10.02 3.25
N LEU A 63 -10.69 10.86 2.31
CA LEU A 63 -11.43 12.07 1.95
C LEU A 63 -12.81 11.78 1.34
N ARG A 64 -12.94 10.69 0.58
CA ARG A 64 -14.24 10.27 0.03
C ARG A 64 -15.18 9.79 1.12
N HIS A 65 -14.66 9.02 2.09
CA HIS A 65 -15.44 8.59 3.25
C HIS A 65 -15.89 9.77 4.12
N ASP A 66 -14.98 10.69 4.44
CA ASP A 66 -15.29 11.93 5.19
C ASP A 66 -16.34 12.79 4.46
N ALA A 67 -16.19 12.99 3.14
CA ALA A 67 -17.17 13.71 2.35
C ALA A 67 -18.52 12.97 2.28
N GLY A 68 -18.50 11.64 2.17
CA GLY A 68 -19.69 10.79 2.13
C GLY A 68 -20.50 10.89 3.43
N GLU A 69 -19.83 10.84 4.57
CA GLU A 69 -20.45 10.99 5.88
C GLU A 69 -21.03 12.39 6.06
N ARG A 70 -20.23 13.43 5.78
CA ARG A 70 -20.65 14.82 5.98
C ARG A 70 -21.79 15.26 5.06
N LEU A 71 -21.74 14.87 3.78
CA LEU A 71 -22.69 15.35 2.76
C LEU A 71 -23.91 14.45 2.60
N TYR A 72 -23.76 13.15 2.88
CA TYR A 72 -24.78 12.15 2.57
C TYR A 72 -25.11 11.21 3.73
N GLN A 73 -24.50 11.38 4.91
CA GLN A 73 -24.69 10.53 6.09
C GLN A 73 -24.37 9.05 5.81
N VAL A 74 -23.47 8.78 4.86
CA VAL A 74 -22.93 7.45 4.62
C VAL A 74 -21.79 7.23 5.62
N PRO A 75 -21.88 6.25 6.55
CA PRO A 75 -20.87 6.08 7.59
C PRO A 75 -19.46 5.93 7.02
N ALA A 76 -18.51 6.68 7.57
CA ALA A 76 -17.12 6.58 7.16
C ALA A 76 -16.51 5.24 7.61
N PHE A 77 -15.74 4.61 6.73
CA PHE A 77 -14.98 3.43 7.11
C PHE A 77 -13.69 3.79 7.86
N PRO A 78 -13.24 2.93 8.79
CA PRO A 78 -11.99 3.13 9.49
C PRO A 78 -10.79 3.01 8.54
N MET A 79 -9.64 3.50 9.00
CA MET A 79 -8.47 3.65 8.13
C MET A 79 -7.92 2.32 7.57
N ASP A 80 -7.95 1.26 8.36
CA ASP A 80 -7.51 -0.08 7.94
C ASP A 80 -8.36 -0.63 6.79
N VAL A 81 -9.69 -0.40 6.83
CA VAL A 81 -10.62 -0.75 5.75
C VAL A 81 -10.38 0.11 4.51
N CYS A 82 -10.12 1.42 4.66
CA CYS A 82 -9.67 2.26 3.54
C CYS A 82 -8.36 1.73 2.94
N GLY A 83 -7.46 1.21 3.78
CA GLY A 83 -6.26 0.49 3.37
C GLY A 83 -6.61 -0.71 2.49
N ALA A 84 -7.56 -1.54 2.91
CA ALA A 84 -8.06 -2.69 2.14
C ALA A 84 -8.64 -2.29 0.78
N GLU A 85 -9.48 -1.25 0.73
CA GLU A 85 -10.02 -0.71 -0.53
C GLU A 85 -8.91 -0.32 -1.51
N THR A 86 -7.83 0.30 -0.99
CA THR A 86 -6.70 0.73 -1.82
C THR A 86 -5.87 -0.43 -2.35
N GLN A 87 -5.75 -1.54 -1.61
CA GLN A 87 -5.13 -2.75 -2.14
C GLN A 87 -5.95 -3.30 -3.32
N GLY A 88 -7.28 -3.31 -3.19
CA GLY A 88 -8.17 -3.78 -4.25
C GLY A 88 -8.00 -2.99 -5.54
N PHE A 89 -8.15 -1.66 -5.51
CA PHE A 89 -8.13 -0.89 -6.75
C PHE A 89 -6.72 -0.72 -7.34
N ILE A 90 -5.68 -0.59 -6.51
CA ILE A 90 -4.30 -0.49 -7.02
C ILE A 90 -3.86 -1.84 -7.59
N GLY A 91 -4.14 -2.93 -6.87
CA GLY A 91 -3.88 -4.28 -7.35
C GLY A 91 -4.61 -4.57 -8.65
N TYR A 92 -5.88 -4.16 -8.77
CA TYR A 92 -6.63 -4.21 -10.03
C TYR A 92 -5.89 -3.51 -11.18
N MET A 93 -5.45 -2.26 -10.99
CA MET A 93 -4.73 -1.51 -12.02
C MET A 93 -3.44 -2.23 -12.45
N ILE A 94 -2.64 -2.70 -11.48
CA ILE A 94 -1.36 -3.38 -11.75
C ILE A 94 -1.62 -4.71 -12.46
N GLN A 95 -2.54 -5.51 -11.93
CA GLN A 95 -2.89 -6.82 -12.46
C GLN A 95 -3.39 -6.71 -13.91
N GLN A 96 -4.29 -5.76 -14.19
CA GLN A 96 -4.81 -5.56 -15.53
C GLN A 96 -3.71 -5.10 -16.50
N ALA A 97 -2.96 -4.06 -16.13
CA ALA A 97 -1.92 -3.51 -17.00
C ALA A 97 -0.80 -4.53 -17.30
N LEU A 98 -0.38 -5.29 -16.29
CA LEU A 98 0.66 -6.31 -16.45
C LEU A 98 0.16 -7.50 -17.27
N ARG A 99 -1.07 -7.98 -17.04
CA ARG A 99 -1.64 -9.07 -17.86
C ARG A 99 -1.79 -8.66 -19.32
N ASP A 100 -2.23 -7.45 -19.59
CA ASP A 100 -2.32 -6.93 -20.96
C ASP A 100 -0.95 -6.89 -21.63
N GLU A 101 0.08 -6.42 -20.92
CA GLU A 101 1.44 -6.34 -21.44
C GLU A 101 2.07 -7.72 -21.67
N LEU A 102 1.89 -8.66 -20.74
CA LEU A 102 2.35 -10.03 -20.90
C LEU A 102 1.69 -10.72 -22.10
N ARG A 103 0.38 -10.53 -22.29
CA ARG A 103 -0.35 -11.03 -23.47
C ARG A 103 0.20 -10.48 -24.77
N ARG A 104 0.48 -9.17 -24.87
CA ARG A 104 1.11 -8.57 -26.06
C ARG A 104 2.47 -9.19 -26.40
N ARG A 105 3.19 -9.66 -25.38
CA ARG A 105 4.51 -10.30 -25.53
C ARG A 105 4.44 -11.83 -25.70
N GLY A 106 3.25 -12.41 -25.75
CA GLY A 106 3.06 -13.86 -25.84
C GLY A 106 3.51 -14.62 -24.59
N ILE A 107 3.52 -13.96 -23.42
CA ILE A 107 3.92 -14.57 -22.15
C ILE A 107 2.66 -15.01 -21.39
N ASP A 108 2.52 -16.31 -21.19
CA ASP A 108 1.42 -16.89 -20.40
C ASP A 108 1.84 -17.12 -18.94
N ARG A 109 1.57 -16.13 -18.09
CA ARG A 109 1.80 -16.20 -16.63
C ARG A 109 0.71 -15.48 -15.86
N ASP A 110 0.08 -16.16 -14.91
CA ASP A 110 -0.96 -15.56 -14.08
C ASP A 110 -0.43 -14.42 -13.22
N VAL A 111 -1.27 -13.42 -13.02
CA VAL A 111 -1.03 -12.28 -12.14
C VAL A 111 -2.23 -12.19 -11.20
N VAL A 112 -1.97 -12.19 -9.90
CA VAL A 112 -3.01 -12.19 -8.87
C VAL A 112 -2.68 -11.17 -7.79
N THR A 113 -3.68 -10.37 -7.42
CA THR A 113 -3.64 -9.49 -6.25
C THR A 113 -4.20 -10.23 -5.04
N ILE A 114 -3.48 -10.18 -3.93
CA ILE A 114 -3.91 -10.74 -2.65
C ILE A 114 -4.15 -9.60 -1.66
N VAL A 115 -5.38 -9.50 -1.15
CA VAL A 115 -5.65 -8.67 0.02
C VAL A 115 -4.77 -9.19 1.16
N THR A 116 -3.90 -8.34 1.66
CA THR A 116 -2.80 -8.72 2.55
C THR A 116 -2.95 -7.99 3.87
N ARG A 117 -3.02 -8.76 4.96
CA ARG A 117 -2.98 -8.30 6.34
C ARG A 117 -1.56 -8.49 6.90
N VAL A 118 -1.16 -7.58 7.77
CA VAL A 118 0.15 -7.59 8.42
C VAL A 118 -0.03 -7.47 9.91
N VAL A 119 0.50 -8.45 10.62
CA VAL A 119 0.46 -8.49 12.07
C VAL A 119 1.48 -7.51 12.61
N VAL A 120 1.05 -6.69 13.56
CA VAL A 120 1.86 -5.70 14.28
C VAL A 120 1.76 -5.94 15.78
N ASP A 121 2.68 -5.39 16.55
CA ASP A 121 2.63 -5.47 18.01
C ASP A 121 1.53 -4.55 18.55
N LYS A 122 0.59 -5.06 19.35
CA LYS A 122 -0.41 -4.20 20.02
C LYS A 122 0.22 -3.20 20.98
N ASP A 123 1.40 -3.54 21.50
CA ASP A 123 2.16 -2.72 22.45
C ASP A 123 3.27 -1.91 21.75
N ASP A 124 3.23 -1.78 20.41
CA ASP A 124 4.22 -0.98 19.66
C ASP A 124 4.24 0.48 20.15
N PRO A 125 5.42 1.06 20.46
CA PRO A 125 5.52 2.46 20.88
C PRO A 125 4.91 3.47 19.90
N ALA A 126 4.78 3.12 18.61
CA ALA A 126 4.15 3.95 17.60
C ALA A 126 2.67 4.24 17.89
N PHE A 127 1.97 3.38 18.64
CA PHE A 127 0.59 3.63 19.07
C PHE A 127 0.49 4.77 20.08
N GLN A 128 1.51 4.94 20.94
CA GLN A 128 1.56 6.03 21.92
C GLN A 128 2.06 7.34 21.31
N ASN A 129 2.83 7.27 20.22
CA ASN A 129 3.40 8.45 19.56
C ASN A 129 3.16 8.42 18.03
N PRO A 130 1.93 8.66 17.54
CA PRO A 130 1.62 8.68 16.12
C PRO A 130 2.42 9.76 15.37
N THR A 131 3.11 9.37 14.30
CA THR A 131 3.98 10.28 13.52
C THR A 131 3.67 10.29 12.02
N LYS A 132 3.05 9.23 11.48
CA LYS A 132 2.90 9.08 10.03
C LYS A 132 1.76 9.94 9.52
N PRO A 133 2.02 10.92 8.64
CA PRO A 133 0.99 11.83 8.18
C PRO A 133 0.11 11.17 7.11
N VAL A 134 -1.21 11.34 7.23
CA VAL A 134 -2.23 10.77 6.34
C VAL A 134 -3.20 11.84 5.87
N GLY A 135 -3.89 11.57 4.75
CA GLY A 135 -4.88 12.51 4.20
C GLY A 135 -4.30 13.87 3.76
N PRO A 136 -5.17 14.87 3.56
CA PRO A 136 -4.79 16.22 3.12
C PRO A 136 -4.21 17.07 4.28
N PHE A 137 -3.90 18.32 3.95
CA PHE A 137 -3.67 19.38 4.95
C PHE A 137 -5.02 19.98 5.38
N TYR A 138 -5.11 20.29 6.67
CA TYR A 138 -6.26 20.90 7.31
C TYR A 138 -5.89 22.29 7.84
N THR A 139 -6.83 23.24 7.77
CA THR A 139 -6.73 24.46 8.58
C THR A 139 -6.95 24.12 10.05
N ARG A 140 -6.67 25.08 10.94
CA ARG A 140 -6.91 24.89 12.38
C ARG A 140 -8.40 24.66 12.64
N GLU A 141 -9.26 25.41 11.99
CA GLU A 141 -10.71 25.34 12.14
C GLU A 141 -11.24 23.96 11.71
N GLN A 142 -10.83 23.47 10.53
CA GLN A 142 -11.20 22.15 10.04
C GLN A 142 -10.73 21.03 10.98
N MET A 143 -9.51 21.15 11.51
CA MET A 143 -8.97 20.19 12.46
C MET A 143 -9.78 20.15 13.78
N GLU A 144 -10.14 21.31 14.33
CA GLU A 144 -10.95 21.40 15.55
C GLU A 144 -12.38 20.87 15.33
N GLU A 145 -12.96 21.07 14.15
CA GLU A 145 -14.26 20.45 13.79
C GLU A 145 -14.16 18.93 13.73
N LEU A 146 -13.13 18.40 13.05
CA LEU A 146 -12.91 16.96 12.97
C LEU A 146 -12.66 16.33 14.33
N LYS A 147 -11.93 16.99 15.24
CA LYS A 147 -11.72 16.48 16.61
C LYS A 147 -12.99 16.41 17.45
N LYS A 148 -14.03 17.20 17.15
CA LYS A 148 -15.32 17.09 17.85
C LYS A 148 -16.07 15.83 17.44
N ILE A 149 -15.89 15.39 16.20
CA ILE A 149 -16.53 14.21 15.62
C ILE A 149 -15.70 12.96 15.93
N HIS A 150 -14.38 13.08 15.85
CA HIS A 150 -13.38 12.04 16.06
C HIS A 150 -12.36 12.47 17.14
N PRO A 151 -12.72 12.39 18.43
CA PRO A 151 -11.84 12.76 19.53
C PRO A 151 -10.51 11.99 19.55
N GLU A 152 -10.48 10.79 18.96
CA GLU A 152 -9.32 9.91 18.83
C GLU A 152 -8.29 10.37 17.79
N TYR A 153 -8.65 11.28 16.88
CA TYR A 153 -7.72 11.73 15.84
C TYR A 153 -6.60 12.60 16.39
N VAL A 154 -5.37 12.17 16.10
CA VAL A 154 -4.14 12.92 16.42
C VAL A 154 -3.75 13.78 15.23
N PHE A 155 -3.47 15.06 15.48
CA PHE A 155 -2.99 16.00 14.46
C PHE A 155 -1.64 16.59 14.86
N ARG A 156 -0.77 16.80 13.87
CA ARG A 156 0.49 17.55 14.02
C ARG A 156 0.53 18.71 13.05
N GLU A 157 1.09 19.82 13.52
CA GLU A 157 1.33 21.01 12.68
C GLU A 157 2.52 20.74 11.75
N ASP A 158 2.32 20.98 10.45
CA ASP A 158 3.39 21.01 9.45
C ASP A 158 3.79 22.47 9.21
N LYS A 159 4.76 22.95 10.00
CA LYS A 159 5.24 24.34 9.94
C LYS A 159 5.89 24.70 8.61
N ALA A 160 6.41 23.72 7.86
CA ALA A 160 7.09 23.97 6.61
C ALA A 160 6.11 24.28 5.46
N ARG A 161 4.90 23.70 5.51
CA ARG A 161 3.89 23.87 4.46
C ARG A 161 2.67 24.69 4.90
N GLY A 162 2.54 24.97 6.20
CA GLY A 162 1.43 25.71 6.78
C GLY A 162 0.18 24.84 6.89
N GLY A 163 -0.24 24.54 8.11
CA GLY A 163 -1.46 23.76 8.40
C GLY A 163 -1.21 22.51 9.24
N TRP A 164 -2.23 21.67 9.34
CA TRP A 164 -2.26 20.49 10.18
C TRP A 164 -2.40 19.22 9.34
N ARG A 165 -1.75 18.14 9.76
CA ARG A 165 -1.90 16.80 9.19
C ARG A 165 -2.42 15.87 10.26
N ARG A 166 -3.42 15.06 9.93
CA ARG A 166 -3.75 13.87 10.74
C ARG A 166 -2.53 12.95 10.71
N VAL A 167 -2.13 12.47 11.87
CA VAL A 167 -1.05 11.49 12.02
C VAL A 167 -1.60 10.21 12.63
N VAL A 168 -1.05 9.09 12.19
CA VAL A 168 -1.42 7.76 12.68
C VAL A 168 -0.17 6.97 13.09
N PRO A 169 -0.35 5.92 13.91
CA PRO A 169 0.72 4.97 14.22
C PRO A 169 1.35 4.39 12.95
N SER A 170 2.65 4.12 13.02
CA SER A 170 3.41 3.38 12.00
C SER A 170 4.24 2.30 12.68
N PRO A 171 3.59 1.25 13.19
CA PRO A 171 4.23 0.17 13.93
C PRO A 171 5.13 -0.68 13.02
N ASP A 172 6.09 -1.39 13.61
CA ASP A 172 6.96 -2.30 12.87
C ASP A 172 6.14 -3.52 12.38
N PRO A 173 6.24 -3.89 11.09
CA PRO A 173 5.60 -5.11 10.60
C PRO A 173 6.29 -6.34 11.17
N ARG A 174 5.56 -7.13 11.98
CA ARG A 174 6.07 -8.40 12.50
C ARG A 174 6.09 -9.46 11.40
N TYR A 175 4.94 -9.75 10.82
CA TYR A 175 4.84 -10.72 9.73
C TYR A 175 3.57 -10.54 8.88
N ILE A 176 3.60 -11.09 7.67
CA ILE A 176 2.46 -11.06 6.73
C ILE A 176 1.58 -12.29 6.97
N ALA A 177 0.30 -12.08 7.25
CA ALA A 177 -0.64 -13.15 7.59
C ALA A 177 -0.84 -14.12 6.40
N GLU A 178 -0.93 -13.60 5.17
CA GLU A 178 -1.11 -14.41 3.95
C GLU A 178 0.20 -14.93 3.34
N SER A 179 1.33 -14.84 4.07
CA SER A 179 2.67 -15.14 3.56
C SER A 179 2.80 -16.56 2.99
N ASN A 180 2.17 -17.56 3.60
CA ASN A 180 2.15 -18.94 3.10
C ASN A 180 1.45 -19.07 1.73
N ALA A 181 0.29 -18.42 1.56
CA ALA A 181 -0.44 -18.43 0.30
C ALA A 181 0.35 -17.71 -0.80
N ILE A 182 0.93 -16.55 -0.47
CA ILE A 182 1.81 -15.79 -1.38
C ILE A 182 2.98 -16.67 -1.83
N LYS A 183 3.61 -17.39 -0.89
CA LYS A 183 4.74 -18.27 -1.18
C LYS A 183 4.37 -19.39 -2.15
N ILE A 184 3.27 -20.11 -1.88
CA ILE A 184 2.80 -21.19 -2.76
C ILE A 184 2.59 -20.68 -4.18
N LEU A 185 1.94 -19.53 -4.34
CA LEU A 185 1.68 -18.95 -5.65
C LEU A 185 2.98 -18.52 -6.35
N ALA A 186 3.87 -17.82 -5.65
CA ALA A 186 5.15 -17.37 -6.20
C ALA A 186 6.09 -18.53 -6.57
N GLU A 187 6.08 -19.63 -5.81
CA GLU A 187 6.83 -20.85 -6.12
C GLU A 187 6.29 -21.57 -7.36
N ASN A 188 4.96 -21.51 -7.59
CA ASN A 188 4.31 -22.04 -8.79
C ASN A 188 4.35 -21.08 -9.99
N GLY A 189 5.12 -19.99 -9.91
CA GLY A 189 5.36 -19.11 -11.05
C GLY A 189 4.28 -18.06 -11.30
N VAL A 190 3.27 -17.97 -10.44
CA VAL A 190 2.29 -16.88 -10.43
C VAL A 190 2.99 -15.59 -10.02
N ILE A 191 2.67 -14.50 -10.69
CA ILE A 191 3.13 -13.16 -10.31
C ILE A 191 2.16 -12.63 -9.25
N VAL A 192 2.64 -12.50 -8.02
CA VAL A 192 1.80 -12.11 -6.90
C VAL A 192 1.97 -10.62 -6.62
N ILE A 193 0.85 -9.89 -6.52
CA ILE A 193 0.80 -8.52 -6.01
C ILE A 193 0.26 -8.61 -4.58
N ALA A 194 1.05 -8.19 -3.60
CA ALA A 194 0.72 -8.33 -2.18
C ALA A 194 1.29 -7.17 -1.36
N SER A 195 0.94 -7.11 -0.08
CA SER A 195 1.41 -6.09 0.86
C SER A 195 1.18 -4.66 0.34
N GLY A 196 0.05 -4.45 -0.34
CA GLY A 196 -0.31 -3.13 -0.88
C GLY A 196 -0.47 -2.10 0.23
N GLY A 197 0.20 -0.96 0.09
CA GLY A 197 0.26 0.07 1.13
C GLY A 197 1.06 -0.30 2.38
N GLY A 198 1.82 -1.41 2.35
CA GLY A 198 2.42 -1.99 3.56
C GLY A 198 1.57 -3.05 4.25
N GLY A 199 0.38 -3.36 3.71
CA GLY A 199 -0.56 -4.32 4.31
C GLY A 199 -1.61 -3.66 5.21
N ILE A 200 -2.71 -4.37 5.46
CA ILE A 200 -3.75 -3.96 6.41
C ILE A 200 -3.24 -4.31 7.81
N PRO A 201 -2.96 -3.34 8.69
CA PRO A 201 -2.46 -3.62 10.03
C PRO A 201 -3.52 -4.34 10.87
N ILE A 202 -3.12 -5.45 11.47
CA ILE A 202 -3.93 -6.21 12.42
C ILE A 202 -3.12 -6.54 13.68
N VAL A 203 -3.80 -6.66 14.81
CA VAL A 203 -3.23 -7.17 16.06
C VAL A 203 -3.86 -8.50 16.42
N GLU A 204 -3.08 -9.36 17.05
CA GLU A 204 -3.55 -10.59 17.68
C GLU A 204 -4.01 -10.28 19.10
N GLU A 205 -5.30 -10.50 19.36
CA GLU A 205 -5.90 -10.40 20.68
C GLU A 205 -6.59 -11.75 20.98
N ASP A 206 -5.95 -12.57 21.81
CA ASP A 206 -6.38 -13.94 22.14
C ASP A 206 -6.61 -14.81 20.89
N ASP A 207 -7.86 -15.22 20.63
CA ASP A 207 -8.25 -16.05 19.48
C ASP A 207 -8.76 -15.21 18.28
N GLU A 208 -8.69 -13.88 18.36
CA GLU A 208 -9.20 -12.96 17.36
C GLU A 208 -8.11 -12.08 16.73
N MET A 209 -8.33 -11.72 15.47
CA MET A 209 -7.50 -10.80 14.72
C MET A 209 -8.30 -9.54 14.46
N ARG A 210 -7.82 -8.40 14.97
CA ARG A 210 -8.53 -7.13 14.86
C ARG A 210 -7.75 -6.12 14.04
N GLY A 211 -8.45 -5.44 13.12
CA GLY A 211 -7.90 -4.29 12.40
C GLY A 211 -7.61 -3.11 13.33
N VAL A 212 -6.51 -2.41 13.08
CA VAL A 212 -6.11 -1.23 13.86
C VAL A 212 -5.81 -0.05 12.94
N GLU A 213 -6.16 1.16 13.36
CA GLU A 213 -5.85 2.35 12.57
C GLU A 213 -4.36 2.67 12.61
N ALA A 214 -3.62 2.20 11.61
CA ALA A 214 -2.20 2.45 11.43
C ALA A 214 -1.82 2.45 9.96
N VAL A 215 -0.63 2.96 9.65
CA VAL A 215 0.00 2.82 8.34
C VAL A 215 1.36 2.19 8.51
N ILE A 216 1.49 0.97 8.04
CA ILE A 216 2.76 0.25 8.05
C ILE A 216 3.66 0.84 6.96
N ASP A 217 4.95 0.93 7.25
CA ASP A 217 5.91 1.31 6.22
C ASP A 217 5.99 0.23 5.14
N LYS A 218 5.69 0.61 3.90
CA LYS A 218 5.64 -0.31 2.77
C LYS A 218 6.99 -0.97 2.46
N ASP A 219 8.09 -0.29 2.74
CA ASP A 219 9.42 -0.79 2.39
C ASP A 219 9.88 -1.80 3.45
N LEU A 220 9.56 -1.55 4.73
CA LEU A 220 9.70 -2.55 5.80
C LEU A 220 8.81 -3.78 5.56
N ALA A 221 7.53 -3.59 5.24
CA ALA A 221 6.65 -4.72 4.96
C ALA A 221 7.09 -5.52 3.71
N GLY A 222 7.57 -4.82 2.68
CA GLY A 222 8.17 -5.43 1.49
C GLY A 222 9.44 -6.21 1.81
N GLU A 223 10.30 -5.69 2.69
CA GLU A 223 11.49 -6.37 3.19
C GLU A 223 11.11 -7.65 3.93
N ARG A 224 10.15 -7.59 4.87
CA ARG A 224 9.64 -8.77 5.58
C ARG A 224 9.11 -9.83 4.62
N LEU A 225 8.37 -9.42 3.58
CA LEU A 225 7.89 -10.34 2.53
C LEU A 225 9.04 -10.98 1.76
N ALA A 226 10.01 -10.19 1.32
CA ALA A 226 11.17 -10.68 0.58
C ALA A 226 11.99 -11.67 1.39
N THR A 227 12.23 -11.36 2.67
CA THR A 227 12.90 -12.23 3.63
C THR A 227 12.15 -13.54 3.82
N PHE A 228 10.82 -13.48 4.03
CA PHE A 228 9.99 -14.69 4.19
C PHE A 228 10.00 -15.58 2.94
N LEU A 229 9.89 -14.98 1.75
CA LEU A 229 9.92 -15.68 0.47
C LEU A 229 11.32 -16.17 0.07
N ARG A 230 12.36 -15.78 0.82
CA ARG A 230 13.76 -16.02 0.48
C ARG A 230 14.06 -15.53 -0.94
N ALA A 231 13.60 -14.32 -1.24
CA ALA A 231 13.82 -13.69 -2.53
C ALA A 231 15.31 -13.47 -2.74
N ASP A 232 15.78 -13.67 -3.97
CA ASP A 232 17.17 -13.47 -4.35
C ASP A 232 17.51 -11.96 -4.38
N LYS A 233 16.51 -11.11 -4.62
CA LYS A 233 16.63 -9.64 -4.62
C LYS A 233 15.38 -8.98 -4.05
N PHE A 234 15.57 -7.92 -3.29
CA PHE A 234 14.54 -6.94 -2.95
C PHE A 234 14.90 -5.61 -3.63
N VAL A 235 13.99 -5.09 -4.46
CA VAL A 235 14.22 -3.89 -5.27
C VAL A 235 13.16 -2.85 -4.93
N ILE A 236 13.59 -1.68 -4.46
CA ILE A 236 12.72 -0.54 -4.19
C ILE A 236 12.83 0.43 -5.36
N LEU A 237 11.71 0.68 -6.05
CA LEU A 237 11.65 1.64 -7.14
C LEU A 237 11.24 3.02 -6.61
N THR A 238 12.08 4.01 -6.87
CA THR A 238 11.91 5.40 -6.43
C THR A 238 12.12 6.38 -7.59
N ASP A 239 11.92 7.68 -7.36
CA ASP A 239 12.10 8.77 -8.33
C ASP A 239 13.48 9.43 -8.31
N ILE A 240 14.42 8.87 -7.55
CA ILE A 240 15.83 9.25 -7.52
C ILE A 240 16.69 8.09 -8.01
N ASP A 241 17.92 8.37 -8.46
CA ASP A 241 18.81 7.36 -9.03
C ASP A 241 19.23 6.29 -8.02
N GLY A 242 19.28 6.62 -6.73
CA GLY A 242 19.63 5.70 -5.65
C GLY A 242 20.16 6.42 -4.42
N VAL A 243 20.66 5.64 -3.46
CA VAL A 243 21.43 6.08 -2.29
C VAL A 243 22.82 5.45 -2.36
#